data_AF-A0A9P7RS67-F1
#
_entry.id   AF-A0A9P7RS67-F1
#
_cell.length_a   1.000
_cell.length_b   1.000
_cell.length_c   1.000
_cell.angle_alpha   90.00
_cell.angle_beta   90.00
_cell.angle_gamma   90.00
#
_symmetry.space_group_name_H-M   'P 1'
#
loop_
_entity.id
_entity.type
_entity.pdbx_description
1 polymer ?
#
loop_
_entity_poly.entity_id
_entity_poly.type
_entity_poly.pdbx_seq_one_letter_code
_entity_poly.pdbx_strand_id
1 'polypeptide(L)'
;MGIYRTKGDGYVRLHTNFPHHRKGLLDILKIEDTPAVTRDQVQEALLQWTALDFENAAQEKGICAFAMRSFQEWDSTPQAKALLNTPPLYIRKIADVPVPERMTSDFKHPLEGIKVLDLSRVLAGPVGGRILAAHGADVLLVTSPNLPPLPALDADTSRGKRTTQLDLTSKDGLEKLRELAGEADVFLQAYRPGALENKGFGVQDIVQLTKNRGRGVICANLCAWGWEGPWKDRRGFDSLVQTASGLNIAEAEAYAKYTGTEDIPLSPTVVLKNLAPRLSRVRKIKKFKKIQKNACKLF
;
A
#
# COMPACT_ATOMS: atom_id res chain seq x y z
N MET A 1 -0.69 -14.44 6.55
CA MET A 1 -1.33 -13.11 6.66
C MET A 1 -2.62 -13.29 7.44
N GLY A 2 -3.01 -12.28 8.21
CA GLY A 2 -4.34 -12.23 8.83
C GLY A 2 -4.32 -11.56 10.19
N ILE A 3 -5.47 -11.60 10.86
CA ILE A 3 -5.63 -11.12 12.23
C ILE A 3 -5.44 -12.30 13.19
N TYR A 4 -4.73 -12.11 14.29
CA TYR A 4 -4.43 -13.14 15.29
C TYR A 4 -4.69 -12.59 16.69
N ARG A 5 -5.14 -13.47 17.59
CA ARG A 5 -5.23 -13.13 19.02
C ARG A 5 -3.83 -13.05 19.62
N THR A 6 -3.69 -12.24 20.65
CA THR A 6 -2.46 -12.07 21.43
C THR A 6 -2.78 -12.30 22.91
N LYS A 7 -1.79 -12.26 23.79
CA LYS A 7 -1.97 -12.35 25.24
C LYS A 7 -2.99 -11.30 25.73
N GLY A 8 -3.96 -11.74 26.52
CA GLY A 8 -5.11 -10.92 26.92
C GLY A 8 -6.17 -10.87 25.80
N ASP A 9 -6.85 -9.73 25.66
CA ASP A 9 -7.94 -9.55 24.70
C ASP A 9 -7.50 -8.83 23.41
N GLY A 10 -6.19 -8.65 23.22
CA GLY A 10 -5.61 -7.92 22.09
C GLY A 10 -5.55 -8.73 20.79
N TYR A 11 -5.52 -8.03 19.66
CA TYR A 11 -5.31 -8.60 18.33
C TYR A 11 -4.19 -7.90 17.58
N VAL A 12 -3.53 -8.64 16.68
CA VAL A 12 -2.53 -8.09 15.76
C VAL A 12 -2.84 -8.52 14.32
N ARG A 13 -2.68 -7.60 13.36
CA ARG A 13 -2.72 -7.89 11.92
C ARG A 13 -1.30 -8.12 11.42
N LEU A 14 -1.07 -9.29 10.82
CA LEU A 14 0.20 -9.68 10.22
C LEU A 14 0.12 -9.55 8.70
N HIS A 15 1.01 -8.77 8.09
CA HIS A 15 1.10 -8.65 6.64
C HIS A 15 2.29 -9.46 6.08
N THR A 16 1.99 -10.67 5.57
CA THR A 16 3.01 -11.64 5.13
C THR A 16 2.87 -11.99 3.64
N ASN A 17 2.39 -11.06 2.81
CA ASN A 17 2.16 -11.30 1.38
C ASN A 17 3.46 -11.39 0.59
N PHE A 18 4.56 -10.92 1.17
CA PHE A 18 5.90 -11.01 0.60
C PHE A 18 6.75 -11.99 1.40
N PRO A 19 7.58 -12.84 0.75
CA PRO A 19 8.39 -13.85 1.43
C PRO A 19 9.27 -13.30 2.56
N HIS A 20 9.93 -12.16 2.34
CA HIS A 20 10.78 -11.54 3.37
C HIS A 20 9.99 -11.05 4.60
N HIS A 21 8.73 -10.63 4.44
CA HIS A 21 7.88 -10.29 5.59
C HIS A 21 7.44 -11.54 6.36
N ARG A 22 7.14 -12.64 5.65
CA ARG A 22 6.84 -13.93 6.28
C ARG A 22 8.03 -14.40 7.09
N LYS A 23 9.21 -14.49 6.48
CA LYS A 23 10.44 -14.93 7.12
C LYS A 23 10.74 -14.11 8.38
N GLY A 24 10.80 -12.77 8.25
CA GLY A 24 11.15 -11.92 9.39
C GLY A 24 10.13 -11.98 10.54
N LEU A 25 8.86 -12.24 10.24
CA LEU A 25 7.84 -12.48 11.26
C LEU A 25 8.05 -13.80 11.99
N LEU A 26 8.33 -14.88 11.26
CA LEU A 26 8.60 -16.19 11.86
C LEU A 26 9.91 -16.17 12.67
N ASP A 27 10.92 -15.41 12.22
CA ASP A 27 12.16 -15.17 12.97
C ASP A 27 11.89 -14.48 14.33
N ILE A 28 10.90 -13.57 14.43
CA ILE A 28 10.50 -12.96 15.71
C ILE A 28 9.82 -14.01 16.61
N LEU A 29 8.95 -14.83 16.03
CA LEU A 29 8.22 -15.87 16.75
C LEU A 29 9.06 -17.11 17.06
N LYS A 30 10.31 -17.17 16.57
CA LYS A 30 11.22 -18.33 16.67
C LYS A 30 10.61 -19.59 16.06
N ILE A 31 9.90 -19.43 14.96
CA ILE A 31 9.32 -20.52 14.16
C ILE A 31 10.18 -20.68 12.89
N GLU A 32 10.55 -21.90 12.55
CA GLU A 32 11.26 -22.19 11.30
C GLU A 32 10.35 -21.93 10.09
N ASP A 33 10.83 -21.19 9.08
CA ASP A 33 10.05 -20.89 7.87
C ASP A 33 10.00 -22.10 6.92
N THR A 34 9.09 -23.02 7.23
CA THR A 34 8.81 -24.18 6.39
C THR A 34 7.41 -24.06 5.75
N PRO A 35 7.16 -24.76 4.63
CA PRO A 35 5.82 -24.88 4.05
C PRO A 35 4.79 -25.50 5.01
N ALA A 36 5.24 -26.24 6.04
CA ALA A 36 4.38 -26.90 7.02
C ALA A 36 3.86 -25.96 8.12
N VAL A 37 4.39 -24.73 8.24
CA VAL A 37 3.95 -23.78 9.28
C VAL A 37 2.46 -23.49 9.13
N THR A 38 1.72 -23.79 10.20
CA THR A 38 0.27 -23.63 10.27
C THR A 38 -0.12 -22.30 10.90
N ARG A 39 -1.37 -21.91 10.69
CA ARG A 39 -1.97 -20.74 11.35
C ARG A 39 -2.02 -20.91 12.87
N ASP A 40 -2.23 -22.14 13.37
CA ASP A 40 -2.37 -22.41 14.79
C ASP A 40 -1.03 -22.30 15.52
N GLN A 41 0.07 -22.75 14.92
CA GLN A 41 1.42 -22.53 15.48
C GLN A 41 1.74 -21.04 15.63
N VAL A 42 1.39 -20.23 14.62
CA VAL A 42 1.56 -18.77 14.69
C VAL A 42 0.65 -18.16 15.76
N GLN A 43 -0.58 -18.64 15.87
CA GLN A 43 -1.53 -18.20 16.89
C GLN A 43 -1.03 -18.51 18.30
N GLU A 44 -0.53 -19.71 18.55
CA GLU A 44 0.00 -20.13 19.85
C GLU A 44 1.22 -19.31 20.27
N ALA A 45 2.14 -19.06 19.34
CA ALA A 45 3.30 -18.20 19.61
C ALA A 45 2.88 -16.75 19.95
N LEU A 46 1.88 -16.20 19.26
CA LEU A 46 1.37 -14.85 19.51
C LEU A 46 0.62 -14.70 20.84
N LEU A 47 0.08 -15.78 21.41
CA LEU A 47 -0.54 -15.75 22.74
C LEU A 47 0.47 -15.48 23.87
N GLN A 48 1.77 -15.54 23.58
CA GLN A 48 2.84 -15.18 24.54
C GLN A 48 3.16 -13.68 24.55
N TRP A 49 2.64 -12.91 23.60
CA TRP A 49 2.94 -11.49 23.43
C TRP A 49 1.71 -10.64 23.69
N THR A 50 1.84 -9.45 24.26
CA THR A 50 0.77 -8.45 24.11
C THR A 50 0.78 -7.91 22.67
N ALA A 51 -0.35 -7.39 22.19
CA ALA A 51 -0.44 -6.83 20.83
C ALA A 51 0.58 -5.69 20.60
N LEU A 52 0.78 -4.82 21.58
CA LEU A 52 1.70 -3.69 21.48
C LEU A 52 3.17 -4.12 21.55
N ASP A 53 3.52 -5.08 22.43
CA ASP A 53 4.90 -5.57 22.51
C ASP A 53 5.32 -6.25 21.20
N PHE A 54 4.41 -7.04 20.61
CA PHE A 54 4.69 -7.69 19.32
C PHE A 54 4.75 -6.67 18.18
N GLU A 55 3.86 -5.67 18.15
CA GLU A 55 3.96 -4.57 17.18
C GLU A 55 5.33 -3.90 17.29
N ASN A 56 5.76 -3.50 18.49
CA ASN A 56 7.04 -2.83 18.69
C ASN A 56 8.23 -3.69 18.23
N ALA A 57 8.27 -4.96 18.63
CA ALA A 57 9.31 -5.90 18.19
C ALA A 57 9.33 -6.11 16.67
N ALA A 58 8.14 -6.13 16.03
CA ALA A 58 8.03 -6.20 14.59
C ALA A 58 8.59 -4.93 13.92
N GLN A 59 8.27 -3.75 14.44
CA GLN A 59 8.74 -2.49 13.87
C GLN A 59 10.25 -2.31 14.02
N GLU A 60 10.84 -2.72 15.14
CA GLU A 60 12.30 -2.71 15.35
C GLU A 60 13.05 -3.52 14.28
N LYS A 61 12.45 -4.63 13.81
CA LYS A 61 12.99 -5.45 12.71
C LYS A 61 12.49 -5.03 11.32
N GLY A 62 11.74 -3.93 11.22
CA GLY A 62 11.16 -3.45 9.97
C GLY A 62 10.13 -4.42 9.36
N ILE A 63 9.42 -5.19 10.19
CA ILE A 63 8.39 -6.16 9.82
C ILE A 63 7.00 -5.53 9.92
N CYS A 64 6.12 -5.92 9.00
CA CYS A 64 4.80 -5.34 8.83
C CYS A 64 3.74 -6.03 9.71
N ALA A 65 3.66 -5.62 10.98
CA ALA A 65 2.61 -6.05 11.91
C ALA A 65 2.14 -4.88 12.78
N PHE A 66 0.83 -4.79 13.01
CA PHE A 66 0.22 -3.71 13.81
C PHE A 66 -0.88 -4.25 14.71
N ALA A 67 -0.89 -3.75 15.95
CA ALA A 67 -1.95 -3.98 16.91
C ALA A 67 -3.26 -3.38 16.40
N MET A 68 -4.34 -4.12 16.60
CA MET A 68 -5.69 -3.63 16.38
C MET A 68 -6.06 -2.63 17.46
N ARG A 69 -6.64 -1.51 17.02
CA ARG A 69 -7.07 -0.41 17.89
C ARG A 69 -8.48 0.02 17.48
N SER A 70 -9.19 0.64 18.41
CA SER A 70 -10.40 1.45 18.17
C SER A 70 -10.00 2.86 17.72
N PHE A 71 -10.97 3.68 17.29
CA PHE A 71 -10.70 5.09 16.99
C PHE A 71 -10.15 5.84 18.21
N GLN A 72 -10.73 5.64 19.39
CA GLN A 72 -10.28 6.31 20.62
C GLN A 72 -8.85 5.92 20.99
N GLU A 73 -8.51 4.63 20.89
CA GLU A 73 -7.14 4.17 21.12
C GLU A 73 -6.17 4.74 20.09
N TRP A 74 -6.55 4.77 18.80
CA TRP A 74 -5.76 5.40 17.75
C TRP A 74 -5.50 6.88 18.03
N ASP A 75 -6.53 7.66 18.33
CA ASP A 75 -6.45 9.11 18.61
C ASP A 75 -5.57 9.42 19.83
N SER A 76 -5.48 8.47 20.76
CA SER A 76 -4.58 8.60 21.92
C SER A 76 -3.10 8.40 21.58
N THR A 77 -2.77 7.78 20.44
CA THR A 77 -1.40 7.46 20.06
C THR A 77 -0.57 8.71 19.74
N PRO A 78 0.76 8.67 19.99
CA PRO A 78 1.64 9.75 19.55
C PRO A 78 1.61 10.00 18.04
N GLN A 79 1.36 8.96 17.23
CA GLN A 79 1.28 9.12 15.78
C GLN A 79 0.03 9.89 15.37
N ALA A 80 -1.16 9.53 15.86
CA ALA A 80 -2.38 10.26 15.52
C ALA A 80 -2.28 11.73 15.95
N LYS A 81 -1.73 11.98 17.14
CA LYS A 81 -1.49 13.34 17.66
C LYS A 81 -0.56 14.16 16.75
N ALA A 82 0.49 13.56 16.22
CA ALA A 82 1.40 14.21 15.29
C ALA A 82 0.73 14.59 13.95
N LEU A 83 -0.38 13.93 13.58
CA LEU A 83 -1.06 14.15 12.31
C LEU A 83 -2.33 15.01 12.41
N LEU A 84 -2.71 15.49 13.61
CA LEU A 84 -4.00 16.17 13.84
C LEU A 84 -4.24 17.38 12.91
N ASN A 85 -3.17 18.09 12.55
CA ASN A 85 -3.23 19.27 11.68
C ASN A 85 -2.64 19.02 10.30
N THR A 86 -2.34 17.76 9.95
CA THR A 86 -1.80 17.41 8.64
C THR A 86 -2.96 17.27 7.65
N PRO A 87 -3.02 18.08 6.58
CA PRO A 87 -4.06 17.94 5.57
C PRO A 87 -3.88 16.63 4.78
N PRO A 88 -4.96 16.03 4.26
CA PRO A 88 -4.87 14.82 3.44
C PRO A 88 -4.00 14.99 2.17
N LEU A 89 -3.88 16.22 1.68
CA LEU A 89 -3.03 16.62 0.57
C LEU A 89 -2.22 17.86 0.96
N TYR A 90 -0.91 17.81 0.73
CA TYR A 90 -0.01 18.93 0.98
C TYR A 90 0.73 19.29 -0.31
N ILE A 91 0.61 20.56 -0.74
CA ILE A 91 1.28 21.08 -1.95
C ILE A 91 2.34 22.08 -1.49
N ARG A 92 3.58 21.86 -1.92
CA ARG A 92 4.73 22.73 -1.60
C ARG A 92 5.45 23.11 -2.87
N LYS A 93 5.80 24.40 -3.02
CA LYS A 93 6.71 24.87 -4.06
C LYS A 93 8.12 24.35 -3.76
N ILE A 94 8.74 23.67 -4.72
CA ILE A 94 10.05 23.00 -4.55
C ILE A 94 11.19 23.68 -5.30
N ALA A 95 10.89 24.53 -6.29
CA ALA A 95 11.84 25.30 -7.06
C ALA A 95 11.15 26.50 -7.73
N ASP A 96 11.94 27.52 -8.10
CA ASP A 96 11.54 28.58 -9.01
C ASP A 96 11.83 28.15 -10.45
N VAL A 97 10.79 28.20 -11.28
CA VAL A 97 10.87 27.93 -12.72
C VAL A 97 9.97 28.92 -13.45
N PRO A 98 10.28 29.29 -14.69
CA PRO A 98 9.36 30.07 -15.51
C PRO A 98 8.01 29.35 -15.55
N VAL A 99 6.93 30.11 -15.34
CA VAL A 99 5.58 29.59 -15.55
C VAL A 99 5.48 29.27 -17.04
N PRO A 100 5.25 27.99 -17.43
CA PRO A 100 5.12 27.67 -18.84
C PRO A 100 3.95 28.45 -19.41
N GLU A 101 4.08 28.92 -20.66
CA GLU A 101 2.94 29.47 -21.38
C GLU A 101 1.82 28.45 -21.36
N ARG A 102 0.60 28.93 -21.08
CA ARG A 102 -0.57 28.06 -21.05
C ARG A 102 -0.65 27.36 -22.41
N MET A 103 -0.58 26.04 -22.42
CA MET A 103 -0.65 25.31 -23.69
C MET A 103 -2.01 25.60 -24.33
N THR A 104 -2.02 26.30 -25.48
CA THR A 104 -3.23 26.71 -26.21
C THR A 104 -3.58 25.74 -27.34
N SER A 105 -3.03 24.55 -27.34
CA SER A 105 -3.28 23.53 -28.37
C SER A 105 -4.62 22.83 -28.18
N ASP A 106 -5.22 22.41 -29.30
CA ASP A 106 -6.40 21.56 -29.40
C ASP A 106 -6.10 20.12 -28.92
N PHE A 107 -5.76 19.95 -27.65
CA PHE A 107 -5.58 18.63 -27.07
C PHE A 107 -6.90 17.88 -26.99
N LYS A 108 -6.87 16.59 -27.31
CA LYS A 108 -8.02 15.70 -27.16
C LYS A 108 -8.24 15.32 -25.70
N HIS A 109 -7.17 15.37 -24.89
CA HIS A 109 -7.21 15.00 -23.47
C HIS A 109 -6.48 16.02 -22.58
N PRO A 110 -6.93 16.23 -21.32
CA PRO A 110 -6.38 17.27 -20.45
C PRO A 110 -4.89 17.14 -20.10
N LEU A 111 -4.32 15.93 -20.13
CA LEU A 111 -2.91 15.66 -19.80
C LEU A 111 -2.10 15.21 -21.02
N GLU A 112 -2.60 15.45 -22.23
CA GLU A 112 -1.86 15.17 -23.46
C GLU A 112 -0.51 15.93 -23.46
N GLY A 113 0.56 15.24 -23.83
CA GLY A 113 1.94 15.78 -23.80
C GLY A 113 2.64 15.77 -22.44
N ILE A 114 1.96 15.34 -21.36
CA ILE A 114 2.57 15.21 -20.03
C ILE A 114 3.23 13.84 -19.88
N LYS A 115 4.53 13.82 -19.53
CA LYS A 115 5.29 12.60 -19.24
C LYS A 115 5.28 12.31 -17.73
N VAL A 116 4.81 11.12 -17.35
CA VAL A 116 4.77 10.67 -15.95
C VAL A 116 5.71 9.48 -15.77
N LEU A 117 6.66 9.60 -14.85
CA LEU A 117 7.50 8.50 -14.40
C LEU A 117 6.95 7.95 -13.08
N ASP A 118 6.31 6.78 -13.16
CA ASP A 118 5.64 6.12 -12.04
C ASP A 118 6.54 5.01 -11.48
N LEU A 119 7.11 5.22 -10.29
CA LEU A 119 7.90 4.21 -9.56
C LEU A 119 7.07 3.52 -8.46
N SER A 120 5.77 3.79 -8.40
CA SER A 120 4.91 3.26 -7.35
C SER A 120 4.55 1.78 -7.57
N ARG A 121 4.05 1.12 -6.53
CA ARG A 121 3.74 -0.31 -6.55
C ARG A 121 2.44 -0.63 -5.82
N VAL A 122 1.95 -1.84 -6.06
CA VAL A 122 0.81 -2.47 -5.37
C VAL A 122 -0.55 -1.89 -5.77
N LEU A 123 -0.95 -0.72 -5.24
CA LEU A 123 -2.31 -0.21 -5.48
C LEU A 123 -2.41 1.31 -5.50
N ALA A 124 -2.16 1.98 -4.37
CA ALA A 124 -2.50 3.40 -4.23
C ALA A 124 -1.79 4.31 -5.25
N GLY A 125 -0.48 4.17 -5.42
CA GLY A 125 0.27 4.89 -6.45
C GLY A 125 -0.09 4.43 -7.88
N PRO A 126 -0.11 3.12 -8.19
CA PRO A 126 -0.43 2.67 -9.55
C PRO A 126 -1.83 3.08 -10.04
N VAL A 127 -2.81 3.17 -9.13
CA VAL A 127 -4.14 3.74 -9.41
C VAL A 127 -4.02 5.22 -9.81
N GLY A 128 -3.20 6.01 -9.11
CA GLY A 128 -2.88 7.39 -9.50
C GLY A 128 -2.31 7.47 -10.92
N GLY A 129 -1.28 6.66 -11.22
CA GLY A 129 -0.70 6.58 -12.57
C GLY A 129 -1.74 6.18 -13.63
N ARG A 130 -2.64 5.23 -13.33
CA ARG A 130 -3.72 4.82 -14.23
C ARG A 130 -4.69 5.96 -14.53
N ILE A 131 -5.03 6.77 -13.53
CA ILE A 131 -5.92 7.92 -13.70
C ILE A 131 -5.25 8.98 -14.59
N LEU A 132 -3.95 9.23 -14.42
CA LEU A 132 -3.20 10.15 -15.28
C LEU A 132 -3.17 9.67 -16.74
N ALA A 133 -2.91 8.37 -16.96
CA ALA A 133 -2.94 7.78 -18.29
C ALA A 133 -4.33 7.88 -18.94
N ALA A 134 -5.40 7.65 -18.18
CA ALA A 134 -6.77 7.78 -18.66
C ALA A 134 -7.14 9.21 -19.10
N HIS A 135 -6.41 10.22 -18.62
CA HIS A 135 -6.55 11.62 -19.02
C HIS A 135 -5.51 12.06 -20.07
N GLY A 136 -4.80 11.11 -20.69
CA GLY A 136 -3.93 11.35 -21.86
C GLY A 136 -2.44 11.50 -21.56
N ALA A 137 -1.99 11.35 -20.32
CA ALA A 137 -0.56 11.40 -20.00
C ALA A 137 0.20 10.17 -20.55
N ASP A 138 1.44 10.35 -21.00
CA ASP A 138 2.37 9.24 -21.28
C ASP A 138 2.97 8.76 -19.96
N VAL A 139 2.44 7.65 -19.44
CA VAL A 139 2.84 7.11 -18.14
C VAL A 139 3.73 5.90 -18.33
N LEU A 140 4.98 6.01 -17.88
CA LEU A 140 5.93 4.90 -17.79
C LEU A 140 5.99 4.38 -16.35
N LEU A 141 5.43 3.21 -16.11
CA LEU A 141 5.57 2.46 -14.87
C LEU A 141 6.91 1.71 -14.85
N VAL A 142 7.79 2.10 -13.92
CA VAL A 142 9.08 1.45 -13.68
C VAL A 142 8.93 0.46 -12.53
N THR A 143 9.17 -0.81 -12.83
CA THR A 143 9.27 -1.88 -11.84
C THR A 143 10.71 -2.40 -11.76
N SER A 144 10.95 -3.54 -11.13
CA SER A 144 12.29 -4.13 -11.00
C SER A 144 12.24 -5.64 -11.25
N PRO A 145 13.26 -6.21 -11.91
CA PRO A 145 13.33 -7.67 -12.11
C PRO A 145 13.47 -8.44 -10.79
N ASN A 146 13.92 -7.76 -9.73
CA ASN A 146 14.18 -8.34 -8.41
C ASN A 146 12.97 -8.26 -7.46
N LEU A 147 11.83 -7.77 -7.95
CA LEU A 147 10.62 -7.60 -7.15
C LEU A 147 9.55 -8.63 -7.54
N PRO A 148 8.80 -9.20 -6.58
CA PRO A 148 7.74 -10.15 -6.90
C PRO A 148 6.68 -9.54 -7.83
N PRO A 149 6.26 -10.26 -8.89
CA PRO A 149 5.19 -9.82 -9.77
C PRO A 149 3.83 -9.86 -9.07
N LEU A 150 2.89 -8.99 -9.48
CA LEU A 150 1.54 -8.90 -8.90
C LEU A 150 0.49 -8.92 -10.03
N PRO A 151 0.41 -9.99 -10.85
CA PRO A 151 -0.26 -9.96 -12.15
C PRO A 151 -1.72 -9.48 -12.13
N ALA A 152 -2.49 -9.85 -11.10
CA ALA A 152 -3.88 -9.38 -10.97
C ALA A 152 -3.98 -7.88 -10.70
N LEU A 153 -3.11 -7.33 -9.84
CA LEU A 153 -3.04 -5.91 -9.56
C LEU A 153 -2.41 -5.14 -10.73
N ASP A 154 -1.39 -5.72 -11.36
CA ASP A 154 -0.72 -5.11 -12.50
C ASP A 154 -1.71 -5.01 -13.67
N ALA A 155 -2.52 -6.03 -13.94
CA ALA A 155 -3.56 -5.99 -14.96
C ALA A 155 -4.63 -4.92 -14.69
N ASP A 156 -5.07 -4.77 -13.45
CA ASP A 156 -6.05 -3.73 -13.09
C ASP A 156 -5.43 -2.32 -13.18
N THR A 157 -4.26 -2.14 -12.59
CA THR A 157 -3.67 -0.82 -12.36
C THR A 157 -2.76 -0.32 -13.48
N SER A 158 -2.41 -1.15 -14.47
CA SER A 158 -1.47 -0.76 -15.56
C SER A 158 -2.15 -0.36 -16.87
N ARG A 159 -3.48 -0.40 -16.94
CA ARG A 159 -4.21 0.01 -18.15
C ARG A 159 -3.85 1.43 -18.59
N GLY A 160 -3.46 1.58 -19.86
CA GLY A 160 -3.03 2.85 -20.45
C GLY A 160 -1.58 3.25 -20.14
N LYS A 161 -0.86 2.49 -19.31
CA LYS A 161 0.55 2.74 -18.97
C LYS A 161 1.47 1.88 -19.83
N ARG A 162 2.67 2.41 -20.12
CA ARG A 162 3.82 1.63 -20.59
C ARG A 162 4.56 1.08 -19.37
N THR A 163 5.19 -0.07 -19.49
CA THR A 163 5.91 -0.70 -18.37
C THR A 163 7.34 -1.01 -18.75
N THR A 164 8.27 -0.80 -17.81
CA THR A 164 9.66 -1.26 -17.94
C THR A 164 10.17 -1.80 -16.60
N GLN A 165 11.32 -2.45 -16.63
CA GLN A 165 12.00 -2.99 -15.46
C GLN A 165 13.41 -2.40 -15.37
N LEU A 166 13.74 -1.81 -14.22
CA LEU A 166 15.08 -1.33 -13.90
C LEU A 166 15.57 -1.94 -12.59
N ASP A 167 16.83 -2.37 -12.56
CA ASP A 167 17.49 -2.78 -11.33
C ASP A 167 18.20 -1.59 -10.68
N LEU A 168 17.58 -1.00 -9.66
CA LEU A 168 18.13 0.15 -8.95
C LEU A 168 19.21 -0.22 -7.92
N THR A 169 19.73 -1.44 -7.98
CA THR A 169 20.95 -1.87 -7.29
C THR A 169 22.17 -1.83 -8.20
N SER A 170 21.99 -1.76 -9.53
CA SER A 170 23.06 -1.63 -10.49
C SER A 170 23.31 -0.17 -10.86
N LYS A 171 24.56 0.15 -11.23
CA LYS A 171 24.92 1.49 -11.73
C LYS A 171 24.12 1.83 -12.97
N ASP A 172 24.03 0.91 -13.92
CA ASP A 172 23.33 1.11 -15.20
C ASP A 172 21.82 1.37 -14.99
N GLY A 173 21.19 0.67 -14.05
CA GLY A 173 19.78 0.90 -13.72
C GLY A 173 19.55 2.25 -13.06
N LEU A 174 20.48 2.72 -12.22
CA LEU A 174 20.44 4.06 -11.65
C LEU A 174 20.65 5.14 -12.72
N GLU A 175 21.64 4.99 -13.61
CA GLU A 175 21.86 5.94 -14.72
C GLU A 175 20.65 6.02 -15.64
N LYS A 176 20.09 4.87 -16.03
CA LYS A 176 18.89 4.84 -16.88
C LYS A 176 17.70 5.51 -16.21
N LEU A 177 17.53 5.34 -14.89
CA LEU A 177 16.49 6.02 -14.16
C LEU A 177 16.73 7.54 -14.10
N ARG A 178 17.97 8.01 -13.97
CA ARG A 178 18.29 9.45 -14.04
C ARG A 178 17.94 10.06 -15.38
N GLU A 179 18.26 9.38 -16.49
CA GLU A 179 17.86 9.81 -17.83
C GLU A 179 16.33 9.96 -17.94
N LEU A 180 15.58 8.94 -17.50
CA LEU A 180 14.11 8.97 -17.55
C LEU A 180 13.53 10.05 -16.62
N ALA A 181 14.09 10.21 -15.42
CA ALA A 181 13.64 11.22 -14.46
C ALA A 181 13.93 12.64 -14.95
N GLY A 182 15.05 12.84 -15.66
CA GLY A 182 15.41 14.11 -16.29
C GLY A 182 14.42 14.56 -17.38
N GLU A 183 13.58 13.66 -17.88
CA GLU A 183 12.55 13.94 -18.89
C GLU A 183 11.13 14.06 -18.33
N ALA A 184 10.91 13.73 -17.05
CA ALA A 184 9.58 13.60 -16.46
C ALA A 184 8.96 14.95 -16.05
N ASP A 185 7.69 15.16 -16.39
CA ASP A 185 6.90 16.27 -15.88
C ASP A 185 6.29 15.96 -14.51
N VAL A 186 6.02 14.67 -14.27
CA VAL A 186 5.57 14.15 -12.98
C VAL A 186 6.45 12.98 -12.57
N PHE A 187 7.09 13.08 -11.41
CA PHE A 187 7.78 11.98 -10.75
C PHE A 187 6.88 11.45 -9.62
N LEU A 188 6.31 10.26 -9.81
CA LEU A 188 5.35 9.64 -8.88
C LEU A 188 5.98 8.47 -8.14
N GLN A 189 5.93 8.48 -6.81
CA GLN A 189 6.47 7.40 -6.00
C GLN A 189 5.66 7.18 -4.71
N ALA A 190 5.66 5.93 -4.23
CA ALA A 190 4.94 5.50 -3.03
C ALA A 190 5.79 4.63 -2.09
N TYR A 191 7.10 4.86 -2.07
CA TYR A 191 8.03 4.24 -1.13
C TYR A 191 8.02 4.97 0.21
N ARG A 192 8.66 4.35 1.21
CA ARG A 192 8.89 5.00 2.49
C ARG A 192 9.70 6.30 2.30
N PRO A 193 9.47 7.32 3.16
CA PRO A 193 10.31 8.51 3.19
C PRO A 193 11.81 8.14 3.19
N GLY A 194 12.59 8.86 2.39
CA GLY A 194 14.04 8.63 2.25
C GLY A 194 14.47 7.45 1.36
N ALA A 195 13.59 6.50 1.00
CA ALA A 195 14.00 5.28 0.32
C ALA A 195 14.61 5.50 -1.08
N LEU A 196 14.01 6.40 -1.87
CA LEU A 196 14.54 6.81 -3.18
C LEU A 196 15.58 7.93 -3.07
N GLU A 197 15.47 8.78 -2.04
CA GLU A 197 16.45 9.83 -1.75
C GLU A 197 17.83 9.26 -1.48
N ASN A 198 17.92 8.16 -0.72
CA ASN A 198 19.16 7.42 -0.49
C ASN A 198 19.78 6.83 -1.78
N LYS A 199 19.07 6.89 -2.91
CA LYS A 199 19.53 6.47 -4.24
C LYS A 199 19.75 7.65 -5.19
N GLY A 200 19.63 8.89 -4.72
CA GLY A 200 19.76 10.11 -5.53
C GLY A 200 18.52 10.46 -6.34
N PHE A 201 17.33 10.13 -5.80
CA PHE A 201 16.03 10.48 -6.39
C PHE A 201 15.10 11.13 -5.34
N GLY A 202 15.69 11.93 -4.45
CA GLY A 202 14.96 12.82 -3.56
C GLY A 202 14.40 14.01 -4.33
N VAL A 203 13.53 14.80 -3.70
CA VAL A 203 12.88 15.96 -4.35
C VAL A 203 13.91 16.91 -4.96
N GLN A 204 15.00 17.20 -4.26
CA GLN A 204 16.05 18.09 -4.76
C GLN A 204 16.86 17.47 -5.91
N ASP A 205 17.08 16.15 -5.88
CA ASP A 205 17.72 15.46 -7.00
C ASP A 205 16.87 15.54 -8.26
N ILE A 206 15.55 15.33 -8.14
CA ILE A 206 14.62 15.44 -9.28
C ILE A 206 14.58 16.88 -9.82
N VAL A 207 14.56 17.90 -8.95
CA VAL A 207 14.67 19.31 -9.37
C VAL A 207 15.96 19.52 -10.16
N GLN A 208 17.09 19.01 -9.67
CA GLN A 208 18.38 19.16 -10.34
C GLN A 208 18.44 18.43 -11.70
N LEU A 209 17.87 17.23 -11.79
CA LEU A 209 17.80 16.45 -13.02
C LEU A 209 16.93 17.13 -14.09
N THR A 210 15.89 17.85 -13.67
CA THR A 210 14.92 18.48 -14.58
C THR A 210 15.16 19.96 -14.86
N LYS A 211 16.14 20.60 -14.22
CA LYS A 211 16.36 22.06 -14.26
C LYS A 211 16.55 22.64 -15.66
N ASN A 212 17.13 21.89 -16.59
CA ASN A 212 17.46 22.36 -17.94
C ASN A 212 16.29 22.23 -18.94
N ARG A 213 15.13 21.72 -18.52
CA ARG A 213 13.96 21.47 -19.39
C ARG A 213 13.18 22.75 -19.75
N GLY A 214 13.47 23.87 -19.09
CA GLY A 214 12.71 25.11 -19.24
C GLY A 214 11.26 25.05 -18.70
N ARG A 215 10.94 24.03 -17.89
CA ARG A 215 9.63 23.81 -17.26
C ARG A 215 9.78 23.11 -15.91
N GLY A 216 8.79 23.26 -15.04
CA GLY A 216 8.77 22.63 -13.71
C GLY A 216 8.58 21.11 -13.74
N VAL A 217 8.67 20.52 -12.54
CA VAL A 217 8.38 19.10 -12.28
C VAL A 217 7.46 18.99 -11.07
N ILE A 218 6.52 18.04 -11.10
CA ILE A 218 5.68 17.68 -9.97
C ILE A 218 6.26 16.41 -9.33
N CYS A 219 6.71 16.50 -8.08
CA CYS A 219 7.08 15.32 -7.28
C CYS A 219 5.87 14.86 -6.46
N ALA A 220 5.16 13.84 -6.94
CA ALA A 220 4.02 13.24 -6.25
C ALA A 220 4.48 12.11 -5.33
N ASN A 221 4.46 12.35 -4.03
CA ASN A 221 4.93 11.41 -3.01
C ASN A 221 3.77 10.91 -2.14
N LEU A 222 3.69 9.60 -1.93
CA LEU A 222 2.69 8.96 -1.07
C LEU A 222 3.37 8.05 -0.04
N CYS A 223 2.93 8.09 1.21
CA CYS A 223 3.36 7.17 2.25
C CYS A 223 2.19 6.75 3.14
N ALA A 224 2.36 5.68 3.93
CA ALA A 224 1.26 5.07 4.68
C ALA A 224 0.91 5.81 5.99
N TRP A 225 1.90 6.41 6.65
CA TRP A 225 1.77 6.93 8.02
C TRP A 225 1.95 8.45 8.11
N GLY A 226 2.00 9.15 6.97
CA GLY A 226 2.29 10.59 6.94
C GLY A 226 3.77 10.92 7.05
N TRP A 227 4.07 12.20 6.98
CA TRP A 227 5.45 12.73 6.94
C TRP A 227 5.99 13.11 8.33
N GLU A 228 5.13 13.10 9.34
CA GLU A 228 5.43 13.51 10.71
C GLU A 228 5.13 12.37 11.69
N GLY A 229 5.62 12.53 12.92
CA GLY A 229 5.39 11.59 14.02
C GLY A 229 6.30 10.36 14.01
N PRO A 230 6.24 9.56 15.09
CA PRO A 230 7.14 8.43 15.31
C PRO A 230 6.98 7.27 14.31
N TRP A 231 5.92 7.25 13.51
CA TRP A 231 5.64 6.17 12.56
C TRP A 231 5.96 6.53 11.11
N LYS A 232 6.46 7.74 10.83
CA LYS A 232 6.75 8.22 9.47
C LYS A 232 7.63 7.27 8.64
N ASP A 233 8.54 6.56 9.30
CA ASP A 233 9.48 5.63 8.66
C ASP A 233 9.02 4.16 8.71
N ARG A 234 7.87 3.88 9.33
CA ARG A 234 7.34 2.51 9.44
C ARG A 234 6.81 2.02 8.09
N ARG A 235 6.84 0.71 7.91
CA ARG A 235 6.19 0.07 6.75
C ARG A 235 4.68 0.07 6.93
N GLY A 236 3.94 0.26 5.86
CA GLY A 236 2.48 0.27 5.92
C GLY A 236 1.86 -0.29 4.64
N PHE A 237 0.70 -0.90 4.83
CA PHE A 237 -0.20 -1.40 3.79
C PHE A 237 -1.61 -1.04 4.23
N ASP A 238 -2.53 -0.88 3.27
CA ASP A 238 -3.93 -0.53 3.54
C ASP A 238 -4.53 -1.34 4.70
N SER A 239 -4.45 -2.67 4.64
CA SER A 239 -4.97 -3.53 5.71
C SER A 239 -4.36 -3.30 7.10
N LEU A 240 -3.12 -2.79 7.19
CA LEU A 240 -2.47 -2.45 8.46
C LEU A 240 -2.90 -1.07 8.94
N VAL A 241 -3.05 -0.11 8.02
CA VAL A 241 -3.58 1.22 8.33
C VAL A 241 -5.01 1.08 8.87
N GLN A 242 -5.87 0.28 8.21
CA GLN A 242 -7.22 0.01 8.71
C GLN A 242 -7.25 -0.66 10.08
N THR A 243 -6.35 -1.60 10.35
CA THR A 243 -6.27 -2.26 11.66
C THR A 243 -5.78 -1.29 12.75
N ALA A 244 -4.76 -0.49 12.47
CA ALA A 244 -4.16 0.39 13.47
C ALA A 244 -5.02 1.63 13.75
N SER A 245 -5.85 2.07 12.80
CA SER A 245 -6.58 3.34 12.87
C SER A 245 -8.01 3.23 13.40
N GLY A 246 -8.50 2.06 13.83
CA GLY A 246 -9.89 1.94 14.31
C GLY A 246 -10.88 1.36 13.32
N LEU A 247 -10.59 1.42 12.01
CA LEU A 247 -11.57 1.07 10.97
C LEU A 247 -12.10 -0.36 11.10
N ASN A 248 -11.23 -1.34 11.40
CA ASN A 248 -11.69 -2.73 11.53
C ASN A 248 -12.55 -2.97 12.78
N ILE A 249 -12.34 -2.24 13.87
CA ILE A 249 -13.21 -2.34 15.07
C ILE A 249 -14.56 -1.70 14.75
N ALA A 250 -14.55 -0.48 14.20
CA ALA A 250 -15.78 0.23 13.87
C ALA A 250 -16.66 -0.55 12.87
N GLU A 251 -16.05 -1.19 11.87
CA GLU A 251 -16.78 -2.07 10.93
C GLU A 251 -17.39 -3.27 11.66
N ALA A 252 -16.64 -3.90 12.56
CA ALA A 252 -17.14 -5.05 13.32
C ALA A 252 -18.33 -4.66 14.22
N GLU A 253 -18.24 -3.55 14.93
CA GLU A 253 -19.31 -3.01 15.79
C GLU A 253 -20.57 -2.68 14.97
N ALA A 254 -20.40 -1.98 13.84
CA ALA A 254 -21.50 -1.67 12.93
C ALA A 254 -22.19 -2.94 12.41
N TYR A 255 -21.40 -3.97 12.08
CA TYR A 255 -21.93 -5.26 11.63
C TYR A 255 -22.69 -6.00 12.75
N ALA A 256 -22.19 -5.97 13.99
CA ALA A 256 -22.83 -6.59 15.14
C ALA A 256 -24.21 -5.97 15.40
N LYS A 257 -24.26 -4.63 15.39
CA LYS A 257 -25.50 -3.87 15.50
C LYS A 257 -26.49 -4.23 14.39
N TYR A 258 -26.01 -4.26 13.15
CA TYR A 258 -26.84 -4.64 12.00
C TYR A 258 -27.41 -6.07 12.11
N THR A 259 -26.66 -6.99 12.70
CA THR A 259 -27.06 -8.40 12.81
C THR A 259 -27.77 -8.76 14.12
N GLY A 260 -27.88 -7.82 15.08
CA GLY A 260 -28.46 -8.06 16.39
C GLY A 260 -27.62 -8.99 17.26
N THR A 261 -26.31 -9.03 17.03
CA THR A 261 -25.36 -9.88 17.79
C THR A 261 -24.47 -9.04 18.70
N GLU A 262 -25.04 -8.00 19.31
CA GLU A 262 -24.32 -7.06 20.18
C GLU A 262 -23.68 -7.77 21.40
N ASP A 263 -24.25 -8.90 21.84
CA ASP A 263 -23.74 -9.71 22.96
C ASP A 263 -22.63 -10.71 22.60
N ILE A 264 -22.21 -10.81 21.33
CA ILE A 264 -21.16 -11.75 20.90
C ILE A 264 -19.83 -11.00 20.76
N PRO A 265 -18.74 -11.41 21.47
CA PRO A 265 -17.44 -10.80 21.31
C PRO A 265 -17.02 -10.85 19.84
N LEU A 266 -16.88 -9.68 19.23
CA LEU A 266 -16.56 -9.53 17.82
C LEU A 266 -15.09 -9.84 17.60
N SER A 267 -14.74 -11.12 17.62
CA SER A 267 -13.54 -11.56 16.92
C SER A 267 -13.79 -11.31 15.42
N PRO A 268 -12.87 -10.64 14.69
CA PRO A 268 -12.95 -10.50 13.24
C PRO A 268 -13.11 -11.85 12.50
N THR A 269 -12.76 -12.95 13.17
CA THR A 269 -12.95 -14.32 12.68
C THR A 269 -14.43 -14.76 12.65
N VAL A 270 -15.29 -14.19 13.50
CA VAL A 270 -16.75 -14.47 13.55
C VAL A 270 -17.45 -13.81 12.37
N VAL A 271 -17.01 -12.62 11.94
CA VAL A 271 -17.52 -11.92 10.75
C VAL A 271 -17.26 -12.75 9.48
N LEU A 272 -16.09 -13.37 9.35
CA LEU A 272 -15.73 -14.20 8.18
C LEU A 272 -16.38 -15.59 8.17
N LYS A 273 -16.53 -16.25 9.33
CA LYS A 273 -17.18 -17.57 9.40
C LYS A 273 -18.71 -17.50 9.20
N ASN A 274 -19.36 -16.41 9.61
CA ASN A 274 -20.81 -16.24 9.46
C ASN A 274 -21.28 -15.81 8.05
N LEU A 275 -20.34 -15.52 7.13
CA LEU A 275 -20.63 -15.29 5.71
C LEU A 275 -20.84 -16.60 4.92
N ALA A 276 -20.24 -17.72 5.35
CA ALA A 276 -20.29 -18.99 4.64
C ALA A 276 -21.71 -19.61 4.51
N PRO A 277 -22.60 -19.55 5.52
CA PRO A 277 -23.93 -20.16 5.40
C PRO A 277 -24.91 -19.30 4.61
N ARG A 278 -24.72 -17.96 4.51
CA ARG A 278 -25.73 -17.05 3.93
C ARG A 278 -25.57 -16.79 2.42
N LEU A 279 -24.45 -17.14 1.80
CA LEU A 279 -24.33 -17.20 0.33
C LEU A 279 -25.21 -18.31 -0.30
N SER A 280 -25.72 -19.24 0.51
CA SER A 280 -26.71 -20.23 0.06
C SER A 280 -28.09 -19.62 -0.22
N ARG A 281 -28.43 -18.46 0.38
CA ARG A 281 -29.72 -17.77 0.14
C ARG A 281 -29.74 -16.91 -1.12
N VAL A 282 -28.58 -16.46 -1.61
CA VAL A 282 -28.48 -15.70 -2.88
C VAL A 282 -28.50 -16.63 -4.11
N ARG A 283 -28.31 -17.95 -3.92
CA ARG A 283 -28.37 -18.96 -5.00
C ARG A 283 -29.79 -19.29 -5.50
N LYS A 284 -30.84 -18.64 -5.01
CA LYS A 284 -32.23 -18.85 -5.47
C LYS A 284 -32.64 -18.04 -6.71
N ILE A 285 -31.74 -17.25 -7.31
CA ILE A 285 -31.97 -16.68 -8.66
C ILE A 285 -31.43 -17.68 -9.70
N LYS A 286 -32.30 -18.60 -10.14
CA LYS A 286 -32.03 -19.57 -11.20
C LYS A 286 -31.89 -18.86 -12.56
N LYS A 287 -30.70 -18.35 -12.91
CA LYS A 287 -30.31 -18.16 -14.33
C LYS A 287 -28.81 -18.05 -14.66
N PHE A 288 -27.89 -18.25 -13.70
CA PHE A 288 -26.43 -18.08 -13.96
C PHE A 288 -25.58 -19.37 -13.90
N LYS A 289 -26.18 -20.55 -13.96
CA LYS A 289 -25.42 -21.83 -13.81
C LYS A 289 -24.68 -22.32 -15.07
N LYS A 290 -24.78 -21.65 -16.22
CA LYS A 290 -24.19 -22.16 -17.48
C LYS A 290 -22.83 -21.57 -17.84
N ILE A 291 -22.39 -20.47 -17.22
CA ILE A 291 -21.13 -19.79 -17.59
C ILE A 291 -19.95 -20.24 -16.71
N GLN A 292 -20.19 -20.72 -15.49
CA GLN A 292 -19.10 -21.04 -14.54
C GLN A 292 -18.45 -22.42 -14.74
N LYS A 293 -19.05 -23.33 -15.52
CA LYS A 293 -18.54 -24.71 -15.68
C LYS A 293 -17.37 -24.86 -16.67
N ASN A 294 -17.05 -23.85 -17.45
CA ASN A 294 -15.95 -23.92 -18.42
C ASN A 294 -14.65 -23.21 -17.97
N ALA A 295 -14.61 -22.60 -16.78
CA ALA A 295 -13.43 -21.89 -16.30
C ALA A 295 -12.52 -22.72 -15.35
N CYS A 296 -12.93 -23.92 -14.93
CA CYS A 296 -12.15 -24.76 -14.00
C CYS A 296 -11.40 -25.93 -14.69
N LYS A 297 -11.04 -25.81 -15.97
CA LYS A 297 -10.20 -26.81 -16.66
C LYS A 297 -8.87 -26.29 -17.20
N LEU A 298 -8.49 -25.07 -16.85
CA LEU A 298 -7.16 -24.52 -17.12
C LEU A 298 -6.72 -23.70 -15.92
N PHE A 299 -6.36 -24.38 -14.83
CA PHE A 299 -5.38 -24.02 -13.80
C PHE A 299 -5.07 -25.28 -12.98
#